data_AF-A0A821MI42-F1
#
_entry.id   AF-A0A821MI42-F1
#
_cell.length_a   1.000
_cell.length_b   1.000
_cell.length_c   1.000
_cell.angle_alpha   90.00
_cell.angle_beta   90.00
_cell.angle_gamma   90.00
#
_symmetry.space_group_name_H-M   'P 1'
#
loop_
_entity.id
_entity.type
_entity.pdbx_description
1 polymer ?
#
loop_
_entity_poly.entity_id
_entity_poly.type
_entity_poly.pdbx_seq_one_letter_code
_entity_poly.pdbx_strand_id
1 'polypeptide(L)'
;MYASPFTMDTNRAHGSLPEQYKRKTILTVERAFPYVKTRIGIIDRERLILSPIEVAIEDLQKKTDELRIAIQQEPADPKILQMVIQGCISTAVNQGPLEVANIFLNPIMNGLELPNIHHNRLRLFFKEFTRRLAEALKRNKTLIQADQREYQKDLENK
;
A
#
# COMPACT_ATOMS: atom_id res chain seq x y z
N MET A 1 6.65 5.06 16.31
CA MET A 1 5.69 5.86 15.50
C MET A 1 4.36 5.14 15.50
N TYR A 2 3.24 5.83 15.63
CA TYR A 2 1.91 5.28 15.35
C TYR A 2 1.17 6.17 14.34
N ALA A 3 0.21 5.60 13.62
CA ALA A 3 -0.59 6.33 12.63
C ALA A 3 -2.08 6.26 12.99
N SER A 4 -2.80 7.35 12.75
CA SER A 4 -4.25 7.43 12.96
C SER A 4 -4.92 8.00 11.70
N PRO A 5 -5.89 7.29 11.10
CA PRO A 5 -6.63 7.79 9.96
C PRO A 5 -7.65 8.83 10.42
N PHE A 6 -7.92 9.83 9.58
CA PHE A 6 -8.97 10.81 9.84
C PHE A 6 -9.45 11.46 8.54
N THR A 7 -10.63 12.08 8.58
CA THR A 7 -11.16 12.96 7.53
C THR A 7 -11.12 14.41 8.01
N MET A 8 -10.77 15.36 7.13
CA MET A 8 -10.68 16.79 7.52
C MET A 8 -12.04 17.36 7.93
N ASP A 9 -13.08 17.06 7.15
CA ASP A 9 -14.39 17.71 7.32
C ASP A 9 -15.23 17.11 8.45
N THR A 10 -15.20 15.79 8.60
CA THR A 10 -16.07 15.07 9.55
C THR A 10 -15.35 14.60 10.82
N ASN A 11 -14.01 14.73 10.89
CA ASN A 11 -13.17 14.17 11.96
C ASN A 11 -13.44 12.68 12.25
N ARG A 12 -14.03 11.96 11.29
CA ARG A 12 -14.25 10.52 11.37
C ARG A 12 -12.94 9.81 11.08
N ALA A 13 -12.77 8.60 11.60
CA ALA A 13 -11.58 7.81 11.32
C ALA A 13 -11.46 7.46 9.83
N HIS A 14 -12.58 7.17 9.18
CA HIS A 14 -12.61 6.69 7.79
C HIS A 14 -13.55 7.51 6.92
N GLY A 15 -13.14 7.71 5.67
CA GLY A 15 -13.90 8.36 4.60
C GLY A 15 -13.63 7.73 3.24
N SER A 16 -14.08 8.37 2.17
CA SER A 16 -13.71 7.97 0.80
C SER A 16 -12.23 8.25 0.51
N LEU A 17 -11.68 7.67 -0.55
CA LEU A 17 -10.28 7.89 -0.95
C LEU A 17 -9.84 9.37 -0.98
N PRO A 18 -10.58 10.33 -1.58
CA PRO A 18 -10.17 11.73 -1.60
C PRO A 18 -10.31 12.45 -0.25
N GLU A 19 -10.98 11.84 0.73
CA GLU A 19 -11.19 12.43 2.06
C GLU A 19 -10.25 11.83 3.11
N GLN A 20 -9.53 10.75 2.77
CA GLN A 20 -8.78 9.97 3.75
C GLN A 20 -7.39 10.55 4.01
N TYR A 21 -7.24 11.24 5.14
CA TYR A 21 -5.95 11.69 5.64
C TYR A 21 -5.37 10.68 6.63
N LYS A 22 -4.06 10.78 6.86
CA LYS A 22 -3.35 9.96 7.86
C LYS A 22 -2.41 10.83 8.68
N ARG A 23 -2.53 10.76 10.00
CA ARG A 23 -1.65 11.45 10.93
C ARG A 23 -0.65 10.47 11.53
N LYS A 24 0.63 10.66 11.24
CA LYS A 24 1.74 9.93 11.85
C LYS A 24 2.25 10.70 13.05
N THR A 25 2.25 10.06 14.21
CA THR A 25 2.81 10.61 15.45
C THR A 25 4.13 9.92 15.76
N ILE A 26 5.19 10.71 15.84
CA ILE A 26 6.54 10.27 16.22
C ILE A 26 6.75 10.67 17.67
N LEU A 27 7.20 9.72 18.48
CA LEU A 27 7.44 9.92 19.91
C LEU A 27 8.93 9.78 20.16
N THR A 28 9.53 10.79 20.76
CA THR A 28 10.92 10.76 21.22
C THR A 28 10.92 10.38 22.68
N VAL A 29 11.67 9.34 23.03
CA VAL A 29 11.81 8.84 24.39
C VAL A 29 13.08 9.38 25.05
N GLU A 30 13.07 9.53 26.37
CA GLU A 30 14.21 10.06 27.14
C GLU A 30 15.51 9.27 26.92
N ARG A 31 15.40 7.96 26.67
CA ARG A 31 16.52 7.02 26.51
C ARG A 31 16.19 6.00 25.43
N ALA A 32 17.23 5.49 24.76
CA ALA A 32 17.07 4.48 23.71
C ALA A 32 16.78 3.08 24.30
N PHE A 33 16.13 2.24 23.49
CA PHE A 33 16.07 0.80 23.72
C PHE A 33 17.30 0.11 23.09
N PRO A 34 17.77 -1.04 23.63
CA PRO A 34 17.28 -1.71 24.84
C PRO A 34 17.64 -0.93 26.12
N TYR A 35 16.83 -1.05 27.18
CA TYR A 35 17.03 -0.35 28.46
C TYR A 35 16.62 -1.22 29.66
N VAL A 36 17.17 -0.92 30.85
CA VAL A 36 16.92 -1.69 32.09
C VAL A 36 15.46 -1.63 32.56
N LYS A 37 14.74 -0.54 32.26
CA LYS A 37 13.31 -0.39 32.57
C LYS A 37 12.47 -0.84 31.38
N THR A 38 11.31 -1.44 31.66
CA THR A 38 10.32 -1.85 30.66
C THR A 38 9.53 -0.69 30.03
N ARG A 39 9.69 0.53 30.55
CA ARG A 39 9.07 1.75 30.03
C ARG A 39 10.02 2.93 30.17
N ILE A 40 9.95 3.85 29.21
CA ILE A 40 10.74 5.08 29.14
C ILE A 40 9.77 6.24 28.91
N GLY A 41 10.00 7.37 29.58
CA GLY A 41 9.18 8.57 29.41
C GLY A 41 9.30 9.14 28.00
N ILE A 42 8.19 9.65 27.47
CA ILE A 42 8.17 10.41 26.21
C ILE A 42 8.56 11.85 26.54
N ILE A 43 9.57 12.38 25.86
CA ILE A 43 10.06 13.75 26.03
C ILE A 43 9.63 14.69 24.91
N ASP A 44 9.26 14.15 23.73
CA ASP A 44 8.80 14.95 22.60
C ASP A 44 7.81 14.18 21.71
N ARG A 45 6.95 14.93 21.00
CA ARG A 45 5.88 14.42 20.14
C ARG A 45 5.75 15.26 18.86
N GLU A 46 6.16 14.69 17.73
CA GLU A 46 6.01 15.29 16.41
C GLU A 46 4.80 14.68 15.68
N ARG A 47 4.10 15.50 14.87
CA ARG A 47 2.95 15.07 14.07
C ARG A 47 3.18 15.42 12.59
N LEU A 48 3.10 14.41 11.74
CA LEU A 48 3.14 14.54 10.29
C LEU A 48 1.75 14.18 9.73
N ILE A 49 1.16 15.07 8.95
CA ILE A 49 -0.13 14.84 8.30
C ILE A 49 0.13 14.53 6.83
N LEU A 50 -0.43 13.42 6.37
CA LEU A 50 -0.40 12.99 4.98
C LEU A 50 -1.74 13.31 4.35
N SER A 51 -1.67 13.97 3.20
CA SER A 51 -2.81 14.20 2.31
C SER A 51 -3.31 12.88 1.68
N PRO A 52 -4.54 12.85 1.14
CA PRO A 52 -5.12 11.66 0.53
C PRO A 52 -4.25 10.99 -0.54
N ILE A 53 -3.61 11.77 -1.42
CA ILE A 53 -2.70 11.21 -2.43
C ILE A 53 -1.43 10.62 -1.80
N GLU A 54 -0.93 11.19 -0.70
CA GLU A 54 0.20 10.63 0.04
C GLU A 54 -0.17 9.35 0.79
N VAL A 55 -1.39 9.26 1.32
CA VAL A 55 -1.94 8.02 1.88
C VAL A 55 -1.97 6.93 0.82
N ALA A 56 -2.51 7.23 -0.37
CA ALA A 56 -2.54 6.30 -1.49
C ALA A 56 -1.14 5.86 -1.95
N ILE A 57 -0.17 6.80 -2.00
CA ILE A 57 1.23 6.48 -2.33
C ILE A 57 1.81 5.49 -1.32
N GLU A 58 1.63 5.72 -0.02
CA GLU A 58 2.16 4.82 1.00
C GLU A 58 1.52 3.44 0.97
N ASP A 59 0.22 3.37 0.72
CA ASP A 59 -0.49 2.09 0.66
C ASP A 59 -0.05 1.29 -0.58
N LEU A 60 0.13 1.95 -1.72
CA LEU A 60 0.65 1.33 -2.94
C LEU A 60 2.10 0.88 -2.78
N GLN A 61 2.93 1.71 -2.13
CA GLN A 61 4.31 1.35 -1.81
C GLN A 61 4.36 0.11 -0.90
N LYS A 62 3.55 0.08 0.16
CA LYS A 62 3.47 -1.07 1.07
C LYS A 62 3.09 -2.36 0.34
N LYS A 63 2.05 -2.32 -0.50
CA LYS A 63 1.65 -3.48 -1.32
C LYS A 63 2.75 -3.93 -2.27
N THR A 64 3.47 -2.96 -2.86
CA THR A 64 4.60 -3.25 -3.76
C THR A 64 5.75 -3.94 -3.02
N ASP A 65 6.04 -3.51 -1.79
CA ASP A 65 7.05 -4.14 -0.94
C ASP A 65 6.62 -5.54 -0.46
N GLU A 66 5.34 -5.73 -0.11
CA GLU A 66 4.78 -7.05 0.21
C GLU A 66 4.92 -8.02 -0.97
N LEU A 67 4.60 -7.58 -2.19
CA LEU A 67 4.83 -8.36 -3.42
C LEU A 67 6.30 -8.71 -3.58
N ARG A 68 7.20 -7.73 -3.44
CA ARG A 68 8.66 -7.94 -3.59
C ARG A 68 9.18 -8.97 -2.58
N ILE A 69 8.79 -8.87 -1.32
CA ILE A 69 9.18 -9.80 -0.27
C ILE A 69 8.68 -11.21 -0.61
N ALA A 70 7.41 -11.35 -0.99
CA ALA A 70 6.82 -12.65 -1.33
C ALA A 70 7.49 -13.30 -2.57
N ILE A 71 7.86 -12.52 -3.58
CA ILE A 71 8.58 -13.00 -4.77
C ILE A 71 9.99 -13.51 -4.41
N GLN A 72 10.69 -12.77 -3.55
CA GLN A 72 12.10 -13.01 -3.18
C GLN A 72 12.27 -14.04 -2.06
N GLN A 73 11.18 -14.53 -1.47
CA GLN A 73 11.24 -15.45 -0.34
C GLN A 73 11.86 -16.80 -0.73
N GLU A 74 12.84 -17.24 0.06
CA GLU A 74 13.50 -18.54 -0.05
C GLU A 74 13.53 -19.26 1.31
N PRO A 75 13.06 -20.53 1.41
CA PRO A 75 12.37 -21.29 0.34
C PRO A 75 11.03 -20.63 -0.04
N ALA A 76 10.61 -20.84 -1.28
CA ALA A 76 9.39 -20.22 -1.79
C ALA A 76 8.15 -20.72 -1.01
N ASP A 77 7.24 -19.79 -0.70
CA ASP A 77 5.94 -20.09 -0.09
C ASP A 77 4.81 -19.71 -1.06
N PRO A 78 4.24 -20.68 -1.81
CA PRO A 78 3.19 -20.41 -2.79
C PRO A 78 1.93 -19.84 -2.16
N LYS A 79 1.61 -20.19 -0.90
CA LYS A 79 0.40 -19.72 -0.21
C LYS A 79 0.52 -18.25 0.14
N ILE A 80 1.68 -17.83 0.68
CA ILE A 80 1.93 -16.41 0.97
C ILE A 80 1.93 -15.61 -0.34
N LEU A 81 2.59 -16.10 -1.39
CA LEU A 81 2.62 -15.43 -2.69
C LEU A 81 1.20 -15.24 -3.26
N GLN A 82 0.38 -16.29 -3.25
CA GLN A 82 -1.00 -16.24 -3.74
C GLN A 82 -1.88 -15.30 -2.91
N MET A 83 -1.74 -15.33 -1.58
CA MET A 83 -2.45 -14.41 -0.68
C MET A 83 -2.13 -12.95 -1.00
N VAL A 84 -0.84 -12.61 -1.21
CA VAL A 84 -0.42 -11.24 -1.53
C VAL A 84 -0.92 -10.82 -2.91
N ILE A 85 -0.79 -11.67 -3.94
CA ILE A 85 -1.32 -11.39 -5.29
C ILE A 85 -2.83 -11.13 -5.21
N GLN A 86 -3.58 -11.99 -4.52
CA GLN A 86 -5.03 -11.88 -4.41
C GLN A 86 -5.43 -10.61 -3.65
N GLY A 87 -4.73 -10.22 -2.57
CA GLY A 87 -4.95 -8.95 -1.88
C GLY A 87 -4.62 -7.70 -2.70
N CYS A 88 -3.85 -7.86 -3.77
CA CYS A 88 -3.53 -6.79 -4.72
C CYS A 88 -4.63 -6.61 -5.79
N ILE A 89 -5.17 -7.70 -6.34
CA ILE A 89 -6.07 -7.67 -7.52
C ILE A 89 -7.54 -7.96 -7.20
N SER A 90 -7.82 -8.73 -6.15
CA SER A 90 -9.18 -9.16 -5.79
C SER A 90 -9.70 -8.33 -4.62
N THR A 91 -9.73 -7.01 -4.82
CA THR A 91 -10.23 -6.06 -3.83
C THR A 91 -11.76 -6.07 -3.79
N ALA A 92 -12.34 -7.17 -3.31
CA ALA A 92 -13.79 -7.29 -3.14
C ALA A 92 -14.32 -6.46 -1.96
N VAL A 93 -13.44 -6.03 -1.05
CA VAL A 93 -13.80 -5.35 0.21
C VAL A 93 -13.24 -3.92 0.31
N ASN A 94 -12.10 -3.64 -0.31
CA ASN A 94 -11.46 -2.32 -0.31
C ASN A 94 -11.47 -1.74 -1.73
N GLN A 95 -11.41 -0.41 -1.87
CA GLN A 95 -11.25 0.21 -3.18
C GLN A 95 -9.93 -0.24 -3.83
N GLY A 96 -9.99 -0.66 -5.09
CA GLY A 96 -8.86 -1.26 -5.80
C GLY A 96 -7.83 -0.25 -6.29
N PRO A 97 -6.63 -0.71 -6.73
CA PRO A 97 -5.61 0.17 -7.31
C PRO A 97 -6.13 0.99 -8.51
N LEU A 98 -7.08 0.46 -9.28
CA LEU A 98 -7.72 1.17 -10.39
C LEU A 98 -8.50 2.41 -9.91
N GLU A 99 -9.22 2.29 -8.80
CA GLU A 99 -9.98 3.41 -8.24
C GLU A 99 -9.05 4.53 -7.75
N VAL A 100 -7.92 4.16 -7.13
CA VAL A 100 -6.86 5.11 -6.75
C VAL A 100 -6.32 5.85 -7.98
N ALA A 101 -6.05 5.14 -9.08
CA ALA A 101 -5.61 5.77 -10.33
C ALA A 101 -6.70 6.69 -10.92
N ASN A 102 -7.96 6.26 -10.89
CA ASN A 102 -9.08 7.05 -11.39
C ASN A 102 -9.24 8.36 -10.63
N ILE A 103 -9.16 8.32 -9.31
CA ILE A 103 -9.36 9.50 -8.46
C ILE A 103 -8.18 10.47 -8.56
N PHE A 104 -6.94 9.95 -8.47
CA PHE A 104 -5.77 10.82 -8.33
C PHE A 104 -5.00 11.06 -9.64
N LEU A 105 -5.20 10.29 -10.72
CA LEU A 105 -4.44 10.46 -11.97
C LEU A 105 -5.32 10.87 -13.16
N ASN A 106 -6.60 10.45 -13.25
CA ASN A 106 -7.45 10.83 -14.37
C ASN A 106 -7.68 12.36 -14.51
N PRO A 107 -7.86 13.13 -13.42
CA PRO A 107 -8.00 14.59 -13.54
C PRO A 107 -6.81 15.24 -14.25
N ILE A 108 -5.59 14.75 -13.97
CA ILE A 108 -4.36 15.18 -14.65
C ILE A 108 -4.34 14.77 -16.12
N MET A 109 -4.70 13.52 -16.42
CA MET A 109 -4.69 12.99 -17.78
C MET A 109 -5.71 13.70 -18.69
N ASN A 110 -6.83 14.14 -18.13
CA ASN A 110 -7.88 14.86 -18.85
C ASN A 110 -7.68 16.38 -18.85
N GLY A 111 -6.56 16.88 -18.30
CA GLY A 111 -6.25 18.32 -18.27
C GLY A 111 -7.16 19.14 -17.33
N LEU A 112 -7.84 18.48 -16.39
CA LEU A 112 -8.71 19.12 -15.40
C LEU A 112 -7.91 19.73 -14.23
N GLU A 113 -6.72 19.17 -13.96
CA GLU A 113 -5.82 19.61 -12.89
C GLU A 113 -4.36 19.64 -13.35
N LEU A 114 -3.55 20.51 -12.73
CA LEU A 114 -2.11 20.59 -13.00
C LEU A 114 -1.35 19.52 -12.19
N PRO A 115 -0.43 18.76 -12.81
CA PRO A 115 0.35 17.76 -12.09
C PRO A 115 1.27 18.42 -11.06
N ASN A 116 1.33 17.82 -9.88
CA ASN A 116 2.33 18.13 -8.86
C ASN A 116 3.26 16.93 -8.61
N ILE A 117 4.22 17.10 -7.68
CA ILE A 117 5.19 16.05 -7.35
C ILE A 117 4.55 14.72 -6.90
N HIS A 118 3.44 14.78 -6.17
CA HIS A 118 2.74 13.59 -5.68
C HIS A 118 2.06 12.82 -6.82
N HIS A 119 1.52 13.51 -7.82
CA HIS A 119 0.97 12.87 -9.03
C HIS A 119 2.03 12.06 -9.77
N ASN A 120 3.20 12.65 -10.01
CA ASN A 120 4.29 11.95 -10.66
C ASN A 120 4.79 10.78 -9.79
N ARG A 121 4.90 10.97 -8.48
CA ARG A 121 5.31 9.91 -7.54
C ARG A 121 4.32 8.75 -7.54
N LEU A 122 3.03 9.01 -7.47
CA LEU A 122 1.98 8.00 -7.53
C LEU A 122 2.04 7.21 -8.84
N ARG A 123 2.17 7.90 -9.99
CA ARG A 123 2.33 7.28 -11.31
C ARG A 123 3.54 6.34 -11.37
N LEU A 124 4.68 6.73 -10.78
CA LEU A 124 5.87 5.88 -10.73
C LEU A 124 5.66 4.65 -9.84
N PHE A 125 4.98 4.79 -8.70
CA PHE A 125 4.62 3.65 -7.86
C PHE A 125 3.65 2.69 -8.54
N PHE A 126 2.69 3.18 -9.31
CA PHE A 126 1.84 2.31 -10.13
C PHE A 126 2.63 1.51 -11.15
N LYS A 127 3.59 2.15 -11.82
CA LYS A 127 4.46 1.44 -12.79
C LYS A 127 5.25 0.31 -12.11
N GLU A 128 5.81 0.56 -10.94
CA GLU A 128 6.54 -0.46 -10.18
C GLU A 128 5.59 -1.55 -9.65
N PHE A 129 4.44 -1.17 -9.09
CA PHE A 129 3.42 -2.10 -8.58
C PHE A 129 2.98 -3.08 -9.66
N THR A 130 2.58 -2.59 -10.85
CA THR A 130 2.16 -3.45 -11.97
C THR A 130 3.28 -4.38 -12.42
N ARG A 131 4.54 -3.88 -12.45
CA ARG A 131 5.70 -4.71 -12.79
C ARG A 131 5.92 -5.84 -11.78
N ARG A 132 5.84 -5.54 -10.48
CA ARG A 132 5.97 -6.55 -9.42
C ARG A 132 4.83 -7.54 -9.41
N LEU A 133 3.61 -7.09 -9.69
CA LEU A 133 2.46 -7.98 -9.79
C LEU A 133 2.62 -8.97 -10.96
N ALA A 134 3.09 -8.51 -12.12
CA ALA A 134 3.38 -9.39 -13.25
C ALA A 134 4.51 -10.40 -12.93
N GLU A 135 5.54 -9.97 -12.22
CA GLU A 135 6.62 -10.84 -11.73
C GLU A 135 6.08 -11.90 -10.74
N ALA A 136 5.20 -11.50 -9.81
CA ALA A 136 4.55 -12.38 -8.86
C ALA A 136 3.66 -13.42 -9.56
N LEU A 137 2.85 -13.03 -10.54
CA LEU A 137 2.03 -13.96 -11.33
C LEU A 137 2.90 -14.97 -12.08
N LYS A 138 3.99 -14.52 -12.71
CA LYS A 138 4.95 -15.41 -13.39
C LYS A 138 5.60 -16.39 -12.41
N ARG A 139 5.99 -15.92 -11.22
CA ARG A 139 6.56 -16.76 -10.17
C ARG A 139 5.54 -17.78 -9.66
N ASN A 140 4.30 -17.37 -9.40
CA ASN A 140 3.23 -18.27 -8.96
C ASN A 140 3.00 -19.41 -9.95
N LYS A 141 2.99 -19.10 -11.26
CA LYS A 141 2.86 -20.09 -12.34
C LYS A 141 3.93 -21.21 -12.30
N THR A 142 5.12 -20.94 -11.75
CA THR A 142 6.18 -21.95 -11.57
C THR A 142 6.00 -22.82 -10.32
N LEU A 143 5.12 -22.42 -9.40
CA LEU A 143 4.94 -23.03 -8.08
C LEU A 143 3.62 -23.79 -7.93
N ILE A 144 2.62 -23.50 -8.77
CA ILE A 144 1.29 -24.12 -8.70
C ILE A 144 1.29 -25.60 -9.10
N GLN A 145 0.36 -26.34 -8.50
CA GLN A 145 0.02 -27.71 -8.90
C GLN A 145 -1.06 -27.72 -10.01
N ALA A 146 -1.37 -28.90 -10.55
CA ALA A 146 -2.28 -29.04 -11.70
C ALA A 146 -3.71 -28.58 -11.38
N ASP A 147 -4.17 -28.79 -10.16
CA ASP A 147 -5.47 -28.37 -9.62
C ASP A 147 -5.59 -26.83 -9.47
N GLN A 148 -4.47 -26.12 -9.40
CA GLN A 148 -4.43 -24.65 -9.24
C GLN A 148 -4.33 -23.89 -10.57
N ARG A 149 -4.37 -24.57 -11.73
CA ARG A 149 -4.23 -23.92 -13.05
C ARG A 149 -5.37 -22.97 -13.38
N GLU A 150 -6.61 -23.33 -13.03
CA GLU A 150 -7.78 -22.48 -13.25
C GLU A 150 -7.70 -21.22 -12.37
N TYR A 151 -7.35 -21.39 -11.10
CA TYR A 151 -7.12 -20.28 -10.18
C TYR A 151 -6.04 -19.31 -10.70
N GLN A 152 -4.92 -19.80 -11.22
CA GLN A 152 -3.90 -18.93 -11.84
C GLN A 152 -4.45 -18.16 -13.04
N LYS A 153 -5.27 -18.78 -13.89
CA LYS A 153 -5.89 -18.12 -15.04
C LYS A 153 -6.84 -17.00 -14.60
N ASP A 154 -7.59 -17.23 -13.53
CA ASP A 154 -8.46 -16.21 -12.93
C ASP A 154 -7.69 -15.03 -12.35
N LEU A 155 -6.50 -15.27 -11.79
CA LEU A 155 -5.61 -14.19 -11.32
C LEU A 155 -5.03 -13.38 -12.50
N GLU A 156 -4.72 -14.02 -13.63
CA GLU A 156 -4.17 -13.35 -14.82
C GLU A 156 -5.22 -12.51 -15.59
N ASN A 157 -6.51 -12.84 -15.44
CA ASN A 157 -7.61 -12.15 -16.13
C ASN A 157 -8.19 -10.94 -15.37
N LYS A 158 -7.68 -10.64 -14.18
CA LYS A 158 -8.11 -9.52 -13.32
C LYS A 158 -7.14 -8.35 -13.41
#